data_AF-W0JKQ4-F1
#
_entry.id   AF-W0JKQ4-F1
#
_cell.length_a   1.000
_cell.length_b   1.000
_cell.length_c   1.000
_cell.angle_alpha   90.00
_cell.angle_beta   90.00
_cell.angle_gamma   90.00
#
_symmetry.space_group_name_H-M   'P 1'
#
loop_
_entity.id
_entity.type
_entity.pdbx_description
1 polymer ?
#
loop_
_entity_poly.entity_id
_entity_poly.type
_entity_poly.pdbx_seq_one_letter_code
_entity_poly.pdbx_strand_id
1 'polypeptide(L)'
;MKHLPKHLRPRWRYLAVELESWPDATIDRRAFQRELWYAGQNLLGDPGSADADLSVVRFEFDGGVGETIIRVRHGETQPARAALACIDRIDGSPVGIRVTGISGTIRAAEEKFLGKRGQVPAERNVVFENAERVAVGRNGSADIRLDDAFVGATDLDLV
;
A
#
# COMPACT_ATOMS: atom_id res chain seq x y z
N MET A 1 29.41 13.61 8.02
CA MET A 1 28.95 13.95 9.39
C MET A 1 29.05 12.70 10.26
N LYS A 2 29.54 12.79 11.51
CA LYS A 2 29.62 11.62 12.40
C LYS A 2 28.23 11.21 12.87
N HIS A 3 27.99 9.91 13.08
CA HIS A 3 26.71 9.46 13.64
C HIS A 3 26.51 10.01 15.06
N LEU A 4 25.29 10.45 15.35
CA LEU A 4 24.90 10.89 16.70
C LEU A 4 25.12 9.76 17.73
N PRO A 5 25.41 10.07 19.00
CA PRO A 5 25.35 9.10 20.09
C PRO A 5 23.97 8.45 20.21
N LYS A 6 23.90 7.20 20.69
CA LYS A 6 22.65 6.41 20.77
C LYS A 6 21.49 7.16 21.45
N HIS A 7 21.78 7.92 22.52
CA HIS A 7 20.78 8.64 23.30
C HIS A 7 20.27 9.92 22.61
N LEU A 8 20.94 10.41 21.57
CA LEU A 8 20.49 11.55 20.74
C LEU A 8 19.89 11.12 19.40
N ARG A 9 19.99 9.84 19.04
CA ARG A 9 19.44 9.34 17.78
C ARG A 9 17.91 9.30 17.84
N PRO A 10 17.23 9.74 16.78
CA PRO A 10 15.83 9.40 16.53
C PRO A 10 15.54 7.91 16.71
N ARG A 11 14.43 7.60 17.39
CA ARG A 11 13.91 6.24 17.52
C ARG A 11 12.82 6.02 16.47
N TRP A 12 12.91 4.88 15.79
CA TRP A 12 12.08 4.56 14.64
C TRP A 12 11.19 3.35 14.86
N ARG A 13 10.10 3.33 14.10
CA ARG A 13 9.24 2.17 13.83
C ARG A 13 9.04 2.05 12.33
N TYR A 14 8.76 0.83 11.89
CA TYR A 14 8.60 0.49 10.49
C TYR A 14 7.25 -0.15 10.30
N LEU A 15 6.37 0.51 9.56
CA LEU A 15 5.06 0.03 9.18
C LEU A 15 5.23 -0.75 7.88
N ALA A 16 4.87 -2.03 7.90
CA ALA A 16 4.70 -2.82 6.69
C ALA A 16 3.28 -2.59 6.16
N VAL A 17 3.16 -2.33 4.87
CA VAL A 17 1.92 -1.90 4.24
C VAL A 17 1.76 -2.62 2.91
N GLU A 18 0.57 -3.16 2.67
CA GLU A 18 0.13 -3.67 1.38
C GLU A 18 -0.71 -2.61 0.66
N LEU A 19 -0.57 -2.58 -0.66
CA LEU A 19 -1.35 -1.79 -1.60
C LEU A 19 -2.08 -2.72 -2.56
N GLU A 20 -3.32 -2.37 -2.89
CA GLU A 20 -4.11 -3.04 -3.91
C GLU A 20 -4.80 -1.99 -4.78
N SER A 21 -4.75 -2.18 -6.10
CA SER A 21 -5.33 -1.30 -7.11
C SER A 21 -5.69 -2.14 -8.34
N TRP A 22 -6.24 -1.49 -9.37
CA TRP A 22 -6.51 -2.15 -10.63
C TRP A 22 -5.26 -2.74 -11.29
N PRO A 23 -5.39 -3.83 -12.07
CA PRO A 23 -4.24 -4.55 -12.65
C PRO A 23 -3.37 -3.71 -13.58
N ASP A 24 -3.93 -2.68 -14.21
CA ASP A 24 -3.28 -1.76 -15.14
C ASP A 24 -2.74 -0.49 -14.46
N ALA A 25 -2.98 -0.33 -13.16
CA ALA A 25 -2.46 0.80 -12.41
C ALA A 25 -0.93 0.77 -12.40
N THR A 26 -0.33 1.95 -12.54
CA THR A 26 1.12 2.14 -12.44
C THR A 26 1.40 3.13 -11.33
N ILE A 27 1.92 2.61 -10.22
CA ILE A 27 2.23 3.42 -9.04
C ILE A 27 3.71 3.26 -8.75
N ASP A 28 4.45 4.36 -8.82
CA ASP A 28 5.86 4.37 -8.45
C ASP A 28 6.07 4.80 -6.98
N ARG A 29 7.27 4.56 -6.48
CA ARG A 29 7.67 4.93 -5.11
C ARG A 29 7.50 6.42 -4.82
N ARG A 30 7.74 7.28 -5.82
CA ARG A 30 7.71 8.75 -5.65
C ARG A 30 6.28 9.26 -5.56
N ALA A 31 5.38 8.72 -6.37
CA ALA A 31 3.95 8.95 -6.31
C ALA A 31 3.41 8.56 -4.94
N PHE A 32 3.71 7.32 -4.49
CA PHE A 32 3.31 6.86 -3.16
C PHE A 32 3.88 7.75 -2.03
N GLN A 33 5.18 8.09 -2.09
CA GLN A 33 5.81 8.96 -1.09
C GLN A 33 5.16 10.35 -1.02
N ARG A 34 4.79 10.91 -2.18
CA ARG A 34 4.14 12.22 -2.26
C ARG A 34 2.74 12.17 -1.65
N GLU A 35 1.92 11.18 -2.03
CA GLU A 35 0.59 11.03 -1.46
C GLU A 35 0.62 10.75 0.04
N LEU A 36 1.60 9.97 0.52
CA LEU A 36 1.81 9.76 1.95
C LEU A 36 2.08 11.07 2.69
N TRP A 37 2.89 11.97 2.13
CA TRP A 37 3.12 13.28 2.74
C TRP A 37 1.88 14.17 2.68
N TYR A 38 1.13 14.16 1.58
CA TYR A 38 -0.14 14.91 1.50
C TYR A 38 -1.16 14.40 2.50
N ALA A 39 -1.33 13.08 2.65
CA ALA A 39 -2.22 12.51 3.65
C ALA A 39 -1.78 12.87 5.08
N GLY A 40 -0.46 12.81 5.35
CA GLY A 40 0.12 13.26 6.62
C GLY A 40 -0.17 14.73 6.90
N GLN A 41 0.07 15.60 5.92
CA GLN A 41 -0.16 17.04 6.06
C GLN A 41 -1.64 17.40 6.21
N ASN A 42 -2.50 16.78 5.41
CA ASN A 42 -3.95 17.04 5.42
C ASN A 42 -4.59 16.57 6.73
N LEU A 43 -4.16 15.45 7.30
CA LEU A 43 -4.72 14.91 8.53
C LEU A 43 -4.06 15.49 9.79
N LEU A 44 -2.73 15.61 9.80
CA LEU A 44 -1.95 15.91 11.01
C LEU A 44 -1.44 17.37 11.05
N GLY A 45 -1.60 18.12 9.96
CA GLY A 45 -0.98 19.43 9.77
C GLY A 45 0.54 19.32 9.55
N ASP A 46 1.17 20.45 9.25
CA ASP A 46 2.62 20.51 9.01
C ASP A 46 3.44 20.00 10.21
N PRO A 47 3.16 20.40 11.47
CA PRO A 47 3.96 19.95 12.61
C PRO A 47 3.81 18.44 12.86
N GLY A 48 2.58 17.91 12.80
CA GLY A 48 2.33 16.49 13.04
C GLY A 48 2.90 15.60 11.93
N SER A 49 2.84 16.04 10.68
CA SER A 49 3.49 15.37 9.55
C SER A 49 5.03 15.33 9.72
N ALA A 50 5.62 16.46 10.13
CA ALA A 50 7.06 16.56 10.40
C ALA A 50 7.50 15.69 11.58
N ASP A 51 6.70 15.64 12.66
CA ASP A 51 6.96 14.78 13.81
C ASP A 51 6.87 13.29 13.43
N ALA A 52 5.96 12.92 12.53
CA ALA A 52 5.84 11.54 12.07
C ALA A 52 7.00 11.07 11.17
N ASP A 53 7.61 11.98 10.37
CA ASP A 53 8.69 11.70 9.40
C ASP A 53 8.35 10.55 8.42
N LEU A 54 7.10 10.55 7.91
CA LEU A 54 6.52 9.50 7.05
C LEU A 54 7.37 9.20 5.79
N SER A 55 8.32 8.27 5.91
CA SER A 55 9.36 8.05 4.89
C SER A 55 9.31 6.64 4.33
N VAL A 56 9.16 6.53 3.01
CA VAL A 56 9.17 5.25 2.27
C VAL A 56 10.61 4.77 2.14
N VAL A 57 10.91 3.63 2.79
CA VAL A 57 12.25 3.03 2.76
C VAL A 57 12.35 1.83 1.83
N ARG A 58 11.23 1.18 1.50
CA ARG A 58 11.10 0.12 0.49
C ARG A 58 9.77 0.25 -0.19
N PHE A 59 9.70 -0.08 -1.47
CA PHE A 59 8.49 0.01 -2.26
C PHE A 59 8.62 -0.91 -3.47
N GLU A 60 7.63 -1.78 -3.66
CA GLU A 60 7.46 -2.64 -4.82
C GLU A 60 5.98 -2.62 -5.19
N PHE A 61 5.67 -2.49 -6.47
CA PHE A 61 4.31 -2.48 -6.98
C PHE A 61 4.31 -3.00 -8.41
N ASP A 62 3.51 -4.03 -8.67
CA ASP A 62 3.36 -4.65 -9.98
C ASP A 62 2.02 -5.39 -10.07
N GLY A 63 1.43 -5.47 -11.28
CA GLY A 63 0.16 -6.17 -11.51
C GLY A 63 -1.00 -5.72 -10.60
N GLY A 64 -1.00 -4.46 -10.19
CA GLY A 64 -2.00 -3.85 -9.30
C GLY A 64 -1.88 -4.23 -7.82
N VAL A 65 -0.81 -4.92 -7.41
CA VAL A 65 -0.51 -5.20 -5.99
C VAL A 65 0.84 -4.62 -5.62
N GLY A 66 1.01 -4.21 -4.37
CA GLY A 66 2.30 -3.74 -3.90
C GLY A 66 2.52 -3.88 -2.41
N GLU A 67 3.79 -3.76 -2.04
CA GLU A 67 4.27 -3.83 -0.69
C GLU A 67 5.23 -2.66 -0.44
N THR A 68 5.11 -2.04 0.73
CA THR A 68 5.95 -0.90 1.10
C THR A 68 6.29 -0.93 2.58
N ILE A 69 7.44 -0.38 2.92
CA ILE A 69 7.83 -0.13 4.31
C ILE A 69 7.98 1.36 4.51
N ILE A 70 7.26 1.86 5.51
CA ILE A 70 7.28 3.26 5.92
C ILE A 70 7.99 3.35 7.26
N ARG A 71 9.06 4.13 7.29
CA ARG A 71 9.72 4.56 8.52
C ARG A 71 8.92 5.70 9.14
N VAL A 72 8.70 5.59 10.45
CA VAL A 72 7.94 6.54 11.26
C VAL A 72 8.65 6.75 12.59
N ARG A 73 8.55 7.93 13.20
CA ARG A 73 9.00 8.12 14.59
C ARG A 73 8.27 7.17 15.54
N HIS A 74 8.97 6.68 16.57
CA HIS A 74 8.46 5.64 17.47
C HIS A 74 7.15 5.99 18.19
N GLY A 75 6.92 7.27 18.52
CA GLY A 75 5.69 7.75 19.16
C GLY A 75 4.53 8.01 18.18
N GLU A 76 4.81 8.05 16.88
CA GLU A 76 3.89 8.56 15.86
C GLU A 76 3.26 7.45 15.02
N THR A 77 3.27 6.21 15.51
CA THR A 77 2.74 5.08 14.74
C THR A 77 1.23 5.14 14.53
N GLN A 78 0.46 5.61 15.53
CA GLN A 78 -1.00 5.74 15.37
C GLN A 78 -1.39 6.90 14.44
N PRO A 79 -0.83 8.12 14.59
CA PRO A 79 -1.00 9.19 13.60
C PRO A 79 -0.64 8.77 12.18
N ALA A 80 0.48 8.08 12.00
CA ALA A 80 0.89 7.57 10.68
C ALA A 80 -0.11 6.56 10.10
N ARG A 81 -0.66 5.65 10.93
CA ARG A 81 -1.71 4.72 10.49
C ARG A 81 -2.98 5.44 10.08
N ALA A 82 -3.37 6.48 10.82
CA ALA A 82 -4.54 7.27 10.50
C ALA A 82 -4.34 8.03 9.17
N ALA A 83 -3.17 8.63 8.95
CA ALA A 83 -2.85 9.30 7.70
C ALA A 83 -2.86 8.33 6.51
N LEU A 84 -2.26 7.14 6.67
CA LEU A 84 -2.30 6.09 5.65
C LEU A 84 -3.72 5.65 5.27
N ALA A 85 -4.63 5.60 6.24
CA ALA A 85 -6.03 5.22 6.00
C ALA A 85 -6.82 6.29 5.23
N CYS A 86 -6.31 7.51 5.10
CA CYS A 86 -6.93 8.58 4.32
C CYS A 86 -6.54 8.57 2.84
N ILE A 87 -5.62 7.69 2.41
CA ILE A 87 -5.23 7.58 1.01
C ILE A 87 -6.20 6.62 0.31
N ASP A 88 -7.00 7.15 -0.62
CA ASP A 88 -7.92 6.38 -1.46
C ASP A 88 -7.49 6.34 -2.94
N ARG A 89 -6.47 7.13 -3.31
CA ARG A 89 -6.00 7.29 -4.68
C ARG A 89 -4.54 7.72 -4.72
N ILE A 90 -3.80 7.22 -5.72
CA ILE A 90 -2.43 7.67 -6.03
C ILE A 90 -2.32 7.91 -7.53
N ASP A 91 -1.92 9.12 -7.92
CA ASP A 91 -1.82 9.54 -9.34
C ASP A 91 -3.05 9.17 -10.17
N GLY A 92 -4.23 9.39 -9.59
CA GLY A 92 -5.50 9.08 -10.26
C GLY A 92 -5.98 7.64 -10.09
N SER A 93 -5.11 6.69 -9.71
CA SER A 93 -5.47 5.27 -9.54
C SER A 93 -6.07 5.01 -8.16
N PRO A 94 -7.32 4.50 -8.06
CA PRO A 94 -7.90 4.09 -6.78
C PRO A 94 -7.02 3.06 -6.08
N VAL A 95 -6.79 3.20 -4.78
CA VAL A 95 -5.94 2.26 -4.02
C VAL A 95 -6.59 1.87 -2.69
N GLY A 96 -6.52 0.58 -2.37
CA GLY A 96 -6.72 0.05 -1.03
C GLY A 96 -5.38 -0.04 -0.30
N ILE A 97 -5.32 0.50 0.91
CA ILE A 97 -4.13 0.46 1.76
C ILE A 97 -4.39 -0.34 3.02
N ARG A 98 -3.48 -1.26 3.36
CA ARG A 98 -3.57 -2.06 4.59
C ARG A 98 -2.24 -2.13 5.31
N VAL A 99 -2.20 -1.62 6.54
CA VAL A 99 -1.04 -1.82 7.43
C VAL A 99 -1.04 -3.26 7.94
N THR A 100 -0.05 -4.05 7.53
CA THR A 100 0.06 -5.49 7.84
C THR A 100 0.77 -5.76 9.16
N GLY A 101 1.62 -4.84 9.61
CA GLY A 101 2.30 -4.93 10.90
C GLY A 101 3.28 -3.80 11.17
N ILE A 102 3.84 -3.79 12.37
CA ILE A 102 4.82 -2.80 12.83
C ILE A 102 6.03 -3.51 13.44
N SER A 103 7.23 -3.05 13.09
CA SER A 103 8.49 -3.57 13.64
C SER A 103 9.43 -2.47 14.11
N GLY A 104 10.42 -2.84 14.92
CA GLY A 104 11.53 -1.98 15.32
C GLY A 104 12.69 -1.93 14.32
N THR A 105 12.72 -2.85 13.35
CA THR A 105 13.74 -2.89 12.28
C THR A 105 13.08 -3.20 10.93
N ILE A 106 13.70 -2.74 9.84
CA ILE A 106 13.24 -3.02 8.46
C ILE A 106 13.22 -4.53 8.24
N ARG A 107 14.33 -5.22 8.52
CA ARG A 107 14.45 -6.67 8.33
C ARG A 107 13.32 -7.47 8.99
N ALA A 108 13.01 -7.16 10.25
CA ALA A 108 11.93 -7.88 10.94
C ALA A 108 10.53 -7.46 10.47
N ALA A 109 10.36 -6.28 9.86
CA ALA A 109 9.12 -5.92 9.19
C ALA A 109 8.93 -6.76 7.92
N GLU A 110 9.98 -6.85 7.09
CA GLU A 110 9.99 -7.66 5.87
C GLU A 110 9.67 -9.12 6.16
N GLU A 111 10.47 -9.77 7.00
CA GLU A 111 10.37 -11.21 7.26
C GLU A 111 9.03 -11.62 7.88
N LYS A 112 8.37 -10.74 8.64
CA LYS A 112 7.14 -11.07 9.36
C LYS A 112 5.87 -10.71 8.61
N PHE A 113 5.91 -9.62 7.84
CA PHE A 113 4.71 -8.93 7.38
C PHE A 113 4.65 -8.71 5.86
N LEU A 114 5.74 -8.94 5.12
CA LEU A 114 5.79 -8.86 3.66
C LEU A 114 5.89 -10.26 3.03
N GLY A 115 5.57 -10.38 1.74
CA GLY A 115 5.76 -11.59 0.94
C GLY A 115 4.73 -12.72 1.16
N LYS A 116 3.65 -12.47 1.90
CA LYS A 116 2.62 -13.49 2.20
C LYS A 116 1.45 -13.51 1.21
N ARG A 117 1.31 -12.50 0.35
CA ARG A 117 0.17 -12.35 -0.58
C ARG A 117 0.54 -12.22 -2.05
N GLY A 118 1.81 -12.41 -2.41
CA GLY A 118 2.24 -12.48 -3.81
C GLY A 118 1.77 -13.78 -4.49
N GLN A 119 0.47 -13.92 -4.72
CA GLN A 119 0.03 -14.74 -5.84
C GLN A 119 0.18 -13.89 -7.08
N VAL A 120 0.86 -14.44 -8.08
CA VAL A 120 0.91 -13.84 -9.41
C VAL A 120 -0.54 -13.72 -9.88
N PRO A 121 -1.03 -12.50 -10.19
CA PRO A 121 -2.37 -12.35 -10.74
C PRO A 121 -2.48 -13.21 -12.00
N ALA A 122 -3.52 -14.04 -12.07
CA ALA A 122 -3.74 -14.88 -13.24
C ALA A 122 -4.91 -14.33 -14.04
N GLU A 123 -4.65 -14.01 -15.31
CA GLU A 123 -5.70 -13.72 -16.27
C GLU A 123 -6.47 -15.00 -16.60
N ARG A 124 -7.80 -14.93 -16.53
CA ARG A 124 -8.71 -16.02 -16.91
C ARG A 124 -9.98 -15.46 -17.54
N ASN A 125 -10.61 -16.26 -18.39
CA ASN A 125 -11.96 -15.96 -18.88
C ASN A 125 -12.99 -16.38 -17.82
N VAL A 126 -13.97 -15.51 -17.57
CA VAL A 126 -15.07 -15.73 -16.63
C VAL A 126 -16.38 -15.32 -17.26
N VAL A 127 -17.50 -15.89 -16.82
CA VAL A 127 -18.83 -15.35 -17.17
C VAL A 127 -19.24 -14.36 -16.09
N PHE A 128 -19.49 -13.12 -16.50
CA PHE A 128 -20.00 -12.06 -15.65
C PHE A 128 -21.10 -11.30 -16.41
N GLU A 129 -22.23 -11.05 -15.73
CA GLU A 129 -23.42 -10.44 -16.34
C GLU A 129 -23.86 -11.13 -17.66
N ASN A 130 -23.79 -12.47 -17.71
CA ASN A 130 -24.12 -13.31 -18.87
C ASN A 130 -23.24 -13.06 -20.11
N ALA A 131 -22.03 -12.50 -19.96
CA ALA A 131 -21.06 -12.33 -21.03
C ALA A 131 -19.70 -12.92 -20.63
N GLU A 132 -18.97 -13.48 -21.60
CA GLU A 132 -17.57 -13.85 -21.39
C GLU A 132 -16.72 -12.58 -21.26
N ARG A 133 -15.92 -12.50 -20.19
CA ARG A 133 -15.05 -11.37 -19.87
C ARG A 133 -13.67 -11.87 -19.45
N VAL A 134 -12.66 -11.03 -19.64
CA VAL A 134 -11.32 -11.26 -19.08
C VAL A 134 -11.32 -10.72 -17.64
N ALA A 135 -10.85 -11.55 -16.71
CA ALA A 135 -10.67 -11.17 -15.32
C ALA A 135 -9.27 -11.49 -14.82
N VAL A 136 -8.75 -10.63 -13.94
CA VAL A 136 -7.50 -10.83 -13.22
C VAL A 136 -7.84 -11.32 -11.82
N GLY A 137 -7.58 -12.60 -11.54
CA GLY A 137 -7.92 -13.23 -10.26
C GLY A 137 -6.87 -12.99 -9.16
N ARG A 138 -7.33 -12.76 -7.92
CA ARG A 138 -6.52 -12.59 -6.71
C ARG A 138 -7.23 -13.26 -5.52
N ASN A 139 -6.83 -14.48 -5.15
CA ASN A 139 -7.27 -15.18 -3.93
C ASN A 139 -8.73 -14.93 -3.47
N GLY A 140 -9.70 -15.31 -4.30
CA GLY A 140 -11.14 -15.18 -4.01
C GLY A 140 -11.80 -13.88 -4.49
N SER A 141 -11.02 -12.90 -4.95
CA SER A 141 -11.49 -11.73 -5.71
C SER A 141 -11.01 -11.78 -7.17
N ALA A 142 -11.68 -11.04 -8.03
CA ALA A 142 -11.37 -10.90 -9.44
C ALA A 142 -11.64 -9.48 -9.94
N ASP A 143 -10.69 -8.90 -10.66
CA ASP A 143 -10.86 -7.62 -11.34
C ASP A 143 -11.30 -7.90 -12.79
N ILE A 144 -12.56 -7.62 -13.11
CA ILE A 144 -13.18 -7.90 -14.39
C ILE A 144 -13.05 -6.70 -15.32
N ARG A 145 -12.52 -6.91 -16.52
CA ARG A 145 -12.38 -5.87 -17.55
C ARG A 145 -13.74 -5.57 -18.19
N LEU A 146 -14.24 -4.35 -18.00
CA LEU A 146 -15.40 -3.80 -18.71
C LEU A 146 -14.95 -2.59 -19.52
N ASP A 147 -14.83 -2.76 -20.85
CA ASP A 147 -14.34 -1.72 -21.76
C ASP A 147 -13.02 -1.09 -21.24
N ASP A 148 -13.04 0.20 -20.89
CA ASP A 148 -11.90 0.97 -20.38
C ASP A 148 -11.86 1.04 -18.83
N ALA A 149 -12.60 0.18 -18.12
CA ALA A 149 -12.70 0.16 -16.67
C ALA A 149 -12.61 -1.25 -16.08
N PHE A 150 -12.44 -1.31 -14.75
CA PHE A 150 -12.49 -2.54 -13.98
C PHE A 150 -13.65 -2.53 -12.99
N VAL A 151 -14.22 -3.70 -12.78
CA VAL A 151 -15.16 -3.98 -11.69
C VAL A 151 -14.59 -5.09 -10.82
N GLY A 152 -14.51 -4.83 -9.52
CA GLY A 152 -14.14 -5.85 -8.53
C GLY A 152 -15.32 -6.79 -8.27
N ALA A 153 -15.05 -8.08 -8.36
CA ALA A 153 -15.99 -9.17 -8.12
C ALA A 153 -15.37 -10.23 -7.21
N THR A 154 -16.20 -11.12 -6.68
CA THR A 154 -15.77 -12.30 -5.92
C THR A 154 -16.07 -13.57 -6.72
N ASP A 155 -15.50 -14.71 -6.31
CA ASP A 155 -15.83 -16.00 -6.93
C ASP A 155 -17.34 -16.36 -6.85
N LEU A 156 -18.12 -15.69 -5.98
CA LEU A 156 -19.57 -15.86 -5.89
C LEU A 156 -20.34 -15.11 -6.98
N ASP A 157 -19.72 -14.10 -7.60
CA ASP A 157 -20.32 -13.27 -8.66
C ASP A 157 -20.06 -13.85 -10.06
N LEU A 158 -19.25 -14.91 -10.15
CA LEU A 158 -18.83 -15.58 -11.38
C LEU A 158 -19.59 -16.90 -11.54
N VAL A 159 -20.02 -17.22 -12.78
CA VAL A 159 -20.72 -18.47 -13.13
C VAL A 159 -19.94 -19.26 -14.17
#